data_AF-A0A519EVD4-F1
#
_entry.id   AF-A0A519EVD4-F1
#
_cell.length_a   1.000
_cell.length_b   1.000
_cell.length_c   1.000
_cell.angle_alpha   90.00
_cell.angle_beta   90.00
_cell.angle_gamma   90.00
#
_symmetry.space_group_name_H-M   'P 1'
#
loop_
_entity.id
_entity.type
_entity.pdbx_description
1 polymer ?
#
loop_
_entity_poly.entity_id
_entity_poly.type
_entity_poly.pdbx_seq_one_letter_code
_entity_poly.pdbx_strand_id
1 'polypeptide(L)'
;PFAAAWPIDAIVAENGAVALVPPSTPGDALSKRYSQDAPTRAANYVRMQQVLARIEREIPGAVRATDSPGRETDIAIDHSEFVHLDEAQIAAVVALMHAEGMHATVSSIHINGWYGDHNKLEGARWIVRELLGRSLDDEMDRWAYVGDSTNDQLMFKTFAHSIGVANVARFVPKLAHLPHYVTQGERGAGFAEVAAAVLAAR
;
A
#
# COMPACT_ATOMS: atom_id res chain seq x y z
N PRO A 1 10.19 16.59 -0.23
CA PRO A 1 9.68 15.19 -0.23
C PRO A 1 9.44 14.76 -1.69
N PHE A 2 9.68 13.49 -2.05
CA PHE A 2 9.49 13.01 -3.42
C PHE A 2 8.07 13.29 -3.96
N ALA A 3 7.07 13.20 -3.09
CA ALA A 3 5.67 13.52 -3.40
C ALA A 3 5.43 14.92 -3.98
N ALA A 4 6.34 15.89 -3.78
CA ALA A 4 6.20 17.23 -4.33
C ALA A 4 6.98 17.45 -5.63
N ALA A 5 7.82 16.48 -6.05
CA ALA A 5 8.75 16.63 -7.16
C ALA A 5 8.50 15.64 -8.31
N TRP A 6 7.79 14.54 -8.08
CA TRP A 6 7.46 13.57 -9.11
C TRP A 6 6.33 14.07 -10.03
N PRO A 7 6.39 13.78 -11.34
CA PRO A 7 5.37 14.19 -12.31
C PRO A 7 4.17 13.23 -12.26
N ILE A 8 3.49 13.18 -11.12
CA ILE A 8 2.32 12.34 -10.86
C ILE A 8 1.16 13.19 -10.35
N ASP A 9 -0.08 12.77 -10.60
CA ASP A 9 -1.26 13.52 -10.16
C ASP A 9 -1.51 13.38 -8.65
N ALA A 10 -1.19 12.21 -8.06
CA ALA A 10 -1.30 11.96 -6.63
C ALA A 10 -0.51 10.70 -6.21
N ILE A 11 -0.20 10.62 -4.92
CA ILE A 11 0.20 9.37 -4.25
C ILE A 11 -0.93 8.96 -3.32
N VAL A 12 -1.44 7.74 -3.48
CA VAL A 12 -2.34 7.12 -2.50
C VAL A 12 -1.53 6.21 -1.60
N ALA A 13 -1.35 6.59 -0.35
CA ALA A 13 -0.53 5.88 0.63
C ALA A 13 -1.39 5.20 1.71
N GLU A 14 -0.71 4.47 2.60
CA GLU A 14 -1.31 3.83 3.79
C GLU A 14 -2.55 3.00 3.45
N ASN A 15 -2.37 2.08 2.49
CA ASN A 15 -3.41 1.18 2.00
C ASN A 15 -4.71 1.89 1.55
N GLY A 16 -4.62 3.11 1.02
CA GLY A 16 -5.78 3.81 0.47
C GLY A 16 -6.37 4.88 1.37
N ALA A 17 -5.83 5.08 2.59
CA ALA A 17 -6.44 6.01 3.53
C ALA A 17 -6.04 7.47 3.37
N VAL A 18 -4.86 7.75 2.79
CA VAL A 18 -4.35 9.11 2.61
C VAL A 18 -3.90 9.33 1.17
N ALA A 19 -4.21 10.50 0.63
CA ALA A 19 -3.69 10.94 -0.65
C ALA A 19 -2.85 12.20 -0.50
N LEU A 20 -1.65 12.14 -1.08
CA LEU A 20 -0.74 13.27 -1.20
C LEU A 20 -0.90 13.83 -2.61
N VAL A 21 -1.40 15.06 -2.71
CA VAL A 21 -1.64 15.75 -3.98
C VAL A 21 -0.59 16.84 -4.16
N PRO A 22 0.27 16.77 -5.20
CA PRO A 22 1.25 17.80 -5.48
C PRO A 22 0.63 19.19 -5.65
N PRO A 23 1.38 20.24 -5.36
CA PRO A 23 0.89 21.60 -5.55
C PRO A 23 0.63 21.91 -7.03
N SER A 24 -0.51 22.55 -7.32
CA SER A 24 -0.82 23.02 -8.68
C SER A 24 -0.02 24.25 -9.10
N THR A 25 0.49 25.02 -8.11
CA THR A 25 1.28 26.24 -8.33
C THR A 25 2.66 26.10 -7.70
N PRO A 26 3.76 26.54 -8.36
CA PRO A 26 5.07 26.59 -7.75
C PRO A 26 5.05 27.41 -6.44
N GLY A 27 5.42 26.78 -5.33
CA GLY A 27 5.45 27.40 -4.00
C GLY A 27 4.32 26.99 -3.07
N ASP A 28 3.26 26.36 -3.58
CA ASP A 28 2.21 25.80 -2.72
C ASP A 28 2.70 24.55 -1.98
N ALA A 29 2.10 24.28 -0.83
CA ALA A 29 2.37 23.07 -0.06
C ALA A 29 1.68 21.85 -0.67
N LEU A 30 2.29 20.67 -0.46
CA LEU A 30 1.65 19.38 -0.71
C LEU A 30 0.34 19.28 0.07
N SER A 31 -0.76 18.94 -0.61
CA SER A 31 -2.05 18.74 0.04
C SER A 31 -2.20 17.29 0.51
N LYS A 32 -2.75 17.11 1.72
CA LYS A 32 -3.15 15.80 2.25
C LYS A 32 -4.66 15.70 2.29
N ARG A 33 -5.20 14.66 1.65
CA ARG A 33 -6.61 14.28 1.75
C ARG A 33 -6.71 12.96 2.49
N TYR A 34 -7.79 12.75 3.21
CA TYR A 34 -8.01 11.53 3.99
C TYR A 34 -9.38 10.94 3.70
N SER A 35 -9.46 9.60 3.68
CA SER A 35 -10.71 8.86 3.52
C SER A 35 -11.59 8.90 4.77
N GLN A 36 -10.97 9.03 5.95
CA GLN A 36 -11.63 9.15 7.25
C GLN A 36 -11.60 10.59 7.74
N ASP A 37 -12.58 10.99 8.56
CA ASP A 37 -12.58 12.32 9.21
C ASP A 37 -11.50 12.45 10.29
N ALA A 38 -11.19 13.70 10.68
CA ALA A 38 -10.10 13.98 11.60
C ALA A 38 -10.30 13.39 13.01
N PRO A 39 -11.50 13.45 13.64
CA PRO A 39 -11.74 12.81 14.92
C PRO A 39 -11.51 11.29 14.89
N THR A 40 -11.99 10.61 13.85
CA THR A 40 -11.83 9.16 13.68
C THR A 40 -10.37 8.80 13.54
N ARG A 41 -9.61 9.52 12.71
CA ARG A 41 -8.17 9.30 12.53
C ARG A 41 -7.40 9.52 13.83
N ALA A 42 -7.71 10.57 14.59
CA ALA A 42 -7.03 10.84 15.85
C ALA A 42 -7.26 9.71 16.88
N ALA A 43 -8.49 9.21 16.98
CA ALA A 43 -8.81 8.07 17.85
C ALA A 43 -8.10 6.78 17.40
N ASN A 44 -8.13 6.49 16.10
CA ASN A 44 -7.46 5.33 15.52
C ASN A 44 -5.94 5.40 15.71
N TYR A 45 -5.34 6.57 15.52
CA TYR A 45 -3.90 6.78 15.70
C TYR A 45 -3.45 6.40 17.11
N VAL A 46 -4.15 6.87 18.15
CA VAL A 46 -3.84 6.50 19.55
C VAL A 46 -3.88 4.99 19.74
N ARG A 47 -4.92 4.32 19.22
CA ARG A 47 -5.06 2.86 19.31
C ARG A 47 -3.95 2.14 18.57
N MET A 48 -3.61 2.57 17.36
CA MET A 48 -2.53 1.97 16.58
C MET A 48 -1.17 2.10 17.27
N GLN A 49 -0.89 3.22 17.92
CA GLN A 49 0.36 3.39 18.69
C GLN A 49 0.43 2.45 19.90
N GLN A 50 -0.70 2.14 20.54
CA GLN A 50 -0.78 1.15 21.61
C GLN A 50 -0.48 -0.27 21.08
N VAL A 51 -1.07 -0.64 19.93
CA VAL A 51 -0.82 -1.93 19.29
C VAL A 51 0.64 -2.06 18.84
N LEU A 52 1.21 -1.01 18.26
CA LEU A 52 2.61 -0.96 17.85
C LEU A 52 3.56 -1.22 19.04
N ALA A 53 3.36 -0.50 20.15
CA ALA A 53 4.14 -0.71 21.37
C ALA A 53 3.94 -2.11 21.98
N ARG A 54 2.74 -2.68 21.84
CA ARG A 54 2.43 -4.03 22.29
C ARG A 54 3.20 -5.08 21.46
N ILE A 55 3.21 -4.94 20.13
CA ILE A 55 3.95 -5.83 19.23
C ILE A 55 5.45 -5.82 19.58
N GLU A 56 6.05 -4.65 19.69
CA GLU A 56 7.49 -4.50 20.01
C GLU A 56 7.85 -5.10 21.37
N ARG A 57 6.91 -5.12 22.32
CA ARG A 57 7.09 -5.71 23.65
C ARG A 57 6.89 -7.23 23.67
N GLU A 58 5.92 -7.75 22.94
CA GLU A 58 5.48 -9.16 23.03
C GLU A 58 6.17 -10.08 22.01
N ILE A 59 6.68 -9.53 20.91
CA ILE A 59 7.26 -10.31 19.80
C ILE A 59 8.73 -9.93 19.64
N PRO A 60 9.67 -10.75 20.17
CA PRO A 60 11.11 -10.49 20.06
C PRO A 60 11.53 -10.28 18.60
N GLY A 61 12.31 -9.23 18.36
CA GLY A 61 12.81 -8.88 17.03
C GLY A 61 11.85 -8.03 16.19
N ALA A 62 10.55 -7.98 16.52
CA ALA A 62 9.61 -7.12 15.80
C ALA A 62 9.88 -5.65 16.14
N VAL A 63 10.16 -4.85 15.11
CA VAL A 63 10.40 -3.41 15.24
C VAL A 63 9.54 -2.66 14.24
N ARG A 64 9.06 -1.46 14.62
CA ARG A 64 8.37 -0.59 13.66
C ARG A 64 9.26 -0.24 12.47
N ALA A 65 8.64 -0.06 11.32
CA ALA A 65 9.29 0.43 10.11
C ALA A 65 9.91 1.82 10.34
N THR A 66 11.02 2.11 9.65
CA THR A 66 11.75 3.39 9.80
C THR A 66 10.95 4.59 9.30
N ASP A 67 9.98 4.36 8.41
CA ASP A 67 9.04 5.36 7.90
C ASP A 67 7.85 5.65 8.83
N SER A 68 7.79 4.98 10.00
CA SER A 68 6.68 5.11 10.97
C SER A 68 6.35 6.55 11.39
N PRO A 69 7.31 7.49 11.59
CA PRO A 69 6.97 8.87 11.96
C PRO A 69 6.09 9.63 10.94
N GLY A 70 6.02 9.16 9.70
CA GLY A 70 5.21 9.77 8.64
C GLY A 70 3.79 9.19 8.50
N ARG A 71 3.47 8.09 9.18
CA ARG A 71 2.20 7.36 9.04
C ARG A 71 1.13 7.88 9.98
N GLU A 72 -0.09 8.06 9.49
CA GLU A 72 -1.19 8.68 10.25
C GLU A 72 -2.43 7.78 10.38
N THR A 73 -2.58 6.81 9.50
CA THR A 73 -3.76 5.97 9.27
C THR A 73 -3.43 4.47 9.22
N ASP A 74 -2.16 4.09 9.13
CA ASP A 74 -1.67 2.73 9.37
C ASP A 74 -0.41 2.69 10.26
N ILE A 75 -0.01 1.48 10.66
CA ILE A 75 1.30 1.17 11.24
C ILE A 75 1.97 0.08 10.42
N ALA A 76 3.30 0.01 10.51
CA ALA A 76 4.10 -0.99 9.82
C ALA A 76 5.18 -1.57 10.75
N ILE A 77 5.32 -2.90 10.70
CA ILE A 77 6.43 -3.66 11.30
C ILE A 77 7.37 -4.08 10.19
N ASP A 78 8.67 -3.84 10.36
CA ASP A 78 9.71 -4.32 9.45
C ASP A 78 9.91 -5.83 9.61
N HIS A 79 9.83 -6.55 8.50
CA HIS A 79 10.12 -7.98 8.47
C HIS A 79 11.13 -8.40 7.39
N SER A 80 11.54 -7.50 6.50
CA SER A 80 12.48 -7.84 5.43
C SER A 80 13.26 -6.65 4.84
N GLU A 81 13.09 -5.41 5.30
CA GLU A 81 13.88 -4.26 4.78
C GLU A 81 15.18 -4.10 5.57
N PHE A 82 15.08 -3.87 6.88
CA PHE A 82 16.22 -3.70 7.77
C PHE A 82 16.31 -4.80 8.83
N VAL A 83 15.17 -5.39 9.19
CA VAL A 83 15.10 -6.54 10.10
C VAL A 83 14.47 -7.71 9.36
N HIS A 84 14.88 -8.93 9.72
CA HIS A 84 14.29 -10.15 9.16
C HIS A 84 13.52 -10.88 10.25
N LEU A 85 12.22 -11.07 10.02
CA LEU A 85 11.38 -11.91 10.87
C LEU A 85 11.15 -13.25 10.16
N ASP A 86 11.13 -14.33 10.92
CA ASP A 86 10.72 -15.64 10.39
C ASP A 86 9.19 -15.73 10.21
N GLU A 87 8.72 -16.81 9.59
CA GLU A 87 7.29 -16.98 9.31
C GLU A 87 6.43 -17.05 10.58
N ALA A 88 6.97 -17.56 11.69
CA ALA A 88 6.24 -17.65 12.96
C ALA A 88 6.08 -16.27 13.60
N GLN A 89 7.12 -15.44 13.56
CA GLN A 89 7.09 -14.06 14.01
C GLN A 89 6.14 -13.22 13.15
N ILE A 90 6.20 -13.35 11.82
CA ILE A 90 5.26 -12.67 10.90
C ILE A 90 3.82 -13.05 11.23
N ALA A 91 3.55 -14.35 11.41
CA ALA A 91 2.22 -14.83 11.77
C ALA A 91 1.75 -14.31 13.14
N ALA A 92 2.66 -14.23 14.13
CA ALA A 92 2.35 -13.68 15.44
C ALA A 92 1.99 -12.19 15.40
N VAL A 93 2.71 -11.40 14.61
CA VAL A 93 2.41 -9.97 14.42
C VAL A 93 1.03 -9.80 13.79
N VAL A 94 0.74 -10.53 12.71
CA VAL A 94 -0.56 -10.51 12.02
C VAL A 94 -1.69 -10.92 12.96
N ALA A 95 -1.50 -12.01 13.73
CA ALA A 95 -2.49 -12.49 14.69
C ALA A 95 -2.77 -11.46 15.80
N LEU A 96 -1.73 -10.78 16.31
CA LEU A 96 -1.87 -9.74 17.32
C LEU A 96 -2.65 -8.54 16.77
N MET A 97 -2.30 -8.05 15.57
CA MET A 97 -3.06 -6.97 14.91
C MET A 97 -4.54 -7.34 14.75
N HIS A 98 -4.84 -8.56 14.30
CA HIS A 98 -6.22 -9.02 14.18
C HIS A 98 -6.95 -9.17 15.52
N ALA A 99 -6.26 -9.63 16.57
CA ALA A 99 -6.82 -9.71 17.92
C ALA A 99 -7.21 -8.34 18.50
N GLU A 100 -6.52 -7.28 18.07
CA GLU A 100 -6.83 -5.88 18.40
C GLU A 100 -7.91 -5.27 17.48
N GLY A 101 -8.43 -6.05 16.53
CA GLY A 101 -9.46 -5.64 15.58
C GLY A 101 -8.95 -4.84 14.39
N MET A 102 -7.66 -4.93 14.07
CA MET A 102 -7.07 -4.29 12.90
C MET A 102 -7.19 -5.19 11.66
N HIS A 103 -7.29 -4.55 10.49
CA HIS A 103 -6.86 -5.20 9.27
C HIS A 103 -5.33 -5.36 9.31
N ALA A 104 -4.82 -6.43 8.70
CA ALA A 104 -3.39 -6.67 8.61
C ALA A 104 -3.04 -7.30 7.26
N THR A 105 -1.96 -6.84 6.64
CA THR A 105 -1.44 -7.38 5.37
C THR A 105 0.06 -7.49 5.41
N VAL A 106 0.58 -8.57 4.84
CA VAL A 106 2.02 -8.75 4.64
C VAL A 106 2.37 -8.30 3.23
N SER A 107 3.25 -7.30 3.13
CA SER A 107 3.87 -6.85 1.90
C SER A 107 5.27 -7.45 1.74
N SER A 108 6.01 -7.03 0.71
CA SER A 108 7.37 -7.51 0.46
C SER A 108 8.38 -7.17 1.55
N ILE A 109 8.13 -6.11 2.34
CA ILE A 109 9.06 -5.61 3.36
C ILE A 109 8.42 -5.27 4.71
N HIS A 110 7.10 -5.00 4.73
CA HIS A 110 6.37 -4.59 5.92
C HIS A 110 5.14 -5.47 6.20
N ILE A 111 4.82 -5.63 7.48
CA ILE A 111 3.50 -6.06 7.94
C ILE A 111 2.73 -4.79 8.30
N ASN A 112 1.73 -4.45 7.50
CA ASN A 112 0.91 -3.25 7.69
C ASN A 112 -0.35 -3.59 8.48
N GLY A 113 -0.78 -2.70 9.36
CA GLY A 113 -2.07 -2.81 10.02
C GLY A 113 -2.77 -1.46 10.23
N TRP A 114 -4.10 -1.46 10.16
CA TRP A 114 -4.92 -0.25 10.23
C TRP A 114 -6.34 -0.52 10.73
N TYR A 115 -7.09 0.55 11.02
CA TYR A 115 -8.51 0.51 11.35
C TYR A 115 -9.38 1.15 10.26
N GLY A 116 -10.54 0.53 10.00
CA GLY A 116 -11.51 0.94 9.00
C GLY A 116 -11.34 0.21 7.67
N ASP A 117 -12.33 0.36 6.78
CA ASP A 117 -12.51 -0.54 5.62
C ASP A 117 -11.65 -0.19 4.40
N HIS A 118 -10.74 0.79 4.52
CA HIS A 118 -9.91 1.21 3.41
C HIS A 118 -8.95 0.08 2.98
N ASN A 119 -8.75 0.00 1.68
CA ASN A 119 -7.78 -0.87 1.04
C ASN A 119 -7.33 -0.20 -0.27
N LYS A 120 -6.35 -0.79 -0.97
CA LYS A 120 -5.81 -0.23 -2.21
C LYS A 120 -6.87 0.05 -3.29
N LEU A 121 -7.88 -0.82 -3.40
CA LEU A 121 -8.93 -0.67 -4.40
C LEU A 121 -9.88 0.48 -4.03
N GLU A 122 -10.32 0.53 -2.77
CA GLU A 122 -11.16 1.64 -2.28
C GLU A 122 -10.42 2.98 -2.34
N GLY A 123 -9.13 3.00 -2.02
CA GLY A 123 -8.28 4.19 -2.16
C GLY A 123 -8.16 4.66 -3.61
N ALA A 124 -7.96 3.73 -4.54
CA ALA A 124 -7.91 4.04 -5.97
C ALA A 124 -9.26 4.58 -6.48
N ARG A 125 -10.37 3.91 -6.15
CA ARG A 125 -11.73 4.38 -6.48
C ARG A 125 -12.00 5.77 -5.94
N TRP A 126 -11.64 6.00 -4.68
CA TRP A 126 -11.81 7.29 -4.02
C TRP A 126 -11.06 8.38 -4.77
N ILE A 127 -9.76 8.23 -5.00
CA ILE A 127 -8.93 9.30 -5.58
C ILE A 127 -9.18 9.53 -7.07
N VAL A 128 -9.47 8.48 -7.85
CA VAL A 128 -9.90 8.64 -9.24
C VAL A 128 -11.20 9.45 -9.32
N ARG A 129 -12.17 9.18 -8.44
CA ARG A 129 -13.40 9.97 -8.38
C ARG A 129 -13.14 11.41 -7.94
N GLU A 130 -12.34 11.60 -6.91
CA GLU A 130 -12.15 12.89 -6.27
C GLU A 130 -11.30 13.87 -7.12
N LEU A 131 -10.28 13.36 -7.83
CA LEU A 131 -9.40 14.19 -8.65
C LEU A 131 -9.80 14.25 -10.13
N LEU A 132 -10.37 13.17 -10.67
CA LEU A 132 -10.68 13.07 -12.10
C LEU A 132 -12.18 13.11 -12.40
N GLY A 133 -13.05 13.04 -11.40
CA GLY A 133 -14.51 12.99 -11.59
C GLY A 133 -14.97 11.71 -12.31
N ARG A 134 -14.16 10.65 -12.27
CA ARG A 134 -14.38 9.39 -12.99
C ARG A 134 -14.76 8.25 -12.06
N SER A 135 -15.50 7.28 -12.58
CA SER A 135 -15.82 6.04 -11.89
C SER A 135 -14.84 4.96 -12.34
N LEU A 136 -13.90 4.57 -11.48
CA LEU A 136 -12.85 3.60 -11.81
C LEU A 136 -13.42 2.24 -12.25
N ASP A 137 -14.54 1.82 -11.66
CA ASP A 137 -15.17 0.53 -11.97
C ASP A 137 -15.69 0.44 -13.41
N ASP A 138 -16.07 1.58 -14.01
CA ASP A 138 -16.63 1.62 -15.38
C ASP A 138 -15.56 1.59 -16.47
N GLU A 139 -14.28 1.65 -16.09
CA GLU A 139 -13.16 1.83 -17.02
C GLU A 139 -11.93 1.01 -16.64
N MET A 140 -12.12 -0.05 -15.86
CA MET A 140 -11.04 -0.91 -15.35
C MET A 140 -10.14 -1.48 -16.47
N ASP A 141 -10.65 -1.61 -17.68
CA ASP A 141 -9.94 -2.00 -18.90
C ASP A 141 -8.99 -0.92 -19.44
N ARG A 142 -9.13 0.33 -19.00
CA ARG A 142 -8.28 1.47 -19.38
C ARG A 142 -7.18 1.76 -18.38
N TRP A 143 -7.13 1.01 -17.28
CA TRP A 143 -6.15 1.18 -16.22
C TRP A 143 -5.26 -0.06 -16.10
N ALA A 144 -3.99 0.18 -15.77
CA ALA A 144 -3.04 -0.85 -15.42
C ALA A 144 -2.68 -0.76 -13.95
N TYR A 145 -2.57 -1.91 -13.29
CA TYR A 145 -2.07 -2.01 -11.92
C TYR A 145 -0.77 -2.79 -11.88
N VAL A 146 0.23 -2.25 -11.18
CA VAL A 146 1.53 -2.90 -10.98
C VAL A 146 1.73 -3.16 -9.49
N GLY A 147 2.00 -4.41 -9.11
CA GLY A 147 2.22 -4.83 -7.73
C GLY A 147 3.31 -5.88 -7.59
N ASP A 148 3.64 -6.28 -6.37
CA ASP A 148 4.80 -7.15 -6.09
C ASP A 148 4.58 -8.20 -4.98
N SER A 149 3.45 -8.17 -4.29
CA SER A 149 3.27 -8.92 -3.05
C SER A 149 1.85 -9.44 -2.81
N THR A 150 1.65 -10.17 -1.72
CA THR A 150 0.32 -10.61 -1.25
C THR A 150 -0.63 -9.45 -0.91
N ASN A 151 -0.09 -8.26 -0.61
CA ASN A 151 -0.89 -7.05 -0.39
C ASN A 151 -1.47 -6.48 -1.70
N ASP A 152 -1.16 -7.06 -2.86
CA ASP A 152 -1.63 -6.62 -4.17
C ASP A 152 -2.72 -7.53 -4.76
N GLN A 153 -3.03 -8.66 -4.11
CA GLN A 153 -3.91 -9.69 -4.68
C GLN A 153 -5.30 -9.19 -5.05
N LEU A 154 -5.87 -8.25 -4.26
CA LEU A 154 -7.17 -7.66 -4.56
C LEU A 154 -7.11 -6.86 -5.86
N MET A 155 -6.01 -6.16 -6.09
CA MET A 155 -5.79 -5.39 -7.30
C MET A 155 -5.52 -6.33 -8.48
N PHE A 156 -4.77 -7.43 -8.27
CA PHE A 156 -4.56 -8.46 -9.28
C PHE A 156 -5.84 -9.11 -9.77
N LYS A 157 -6.76 -9.39 -8.84
CA LYS A 157 -8.10 -9.91 -9.15
C LYS A 157 -8.95 -8.92 -9.95
N THR A 158 -8.82 -7.63 -9.66
CA THR A 158 -9.81 -6.62 -10.09
C THR A 158 -9.43 -5.95 -11.40
N PHE A 159 -8.15 -5.65 -11.62
CA PHE A 159 -7.71 -4.93 -12.82
C PHE A 159 -7.55 -5.86 -14.02
N ALA A 160 -8.13 -5.48 -15.16
CA ALA A 160 -7.97 -6.21 -16.42
C ALA A 160 -6.50 -6.26 -16.86
N HIS A 161 -5.76 -5.16 -16.65
CA HIS A 161 -4.31 -5.10 -16.86
C HIS A 161 -3.57 -5.15 -15.51
N SER A 162 -3.69 -6.26 -14.79
CA SER A 162 -2.92 -6.51 -13.58
C SER A 162 -1.55 -7.11 -13.88
N ILE A 163 -0.51 -6.53 -13.29
CA ILE A 163 0.88 -6.83 -13.60
C ILE A 163 1.65 -7.01 -12.30
N GLY A 164 2.36 -8.13 -12.17
CA GLY A 164 3.33 -8.36 -11.11
C GLY A 164 4.72 -7.99 -11.58
N VAL A 165 5.50 -7.27 -10.77
CA VAL A 165 6.96 -7.26 -10.98
C VAL A 165 7.57 -8.57 -10.51
N ALA A 166 8.78 -8.93 -10.96
CA ALA A 166 9.35 -10.26 -10.74
C ALA A 166 9.44 -10.68 -9.25
N ASN A 167 9.47 -9.73 -8.31
CA ASN A 167 9.41 -9.99 -6.86
C ASN A 167 8.16 -10.77 -6.43
N VAL A 168 7.07 -10.74 -7.21
CA VAL A 168 5.84 -11.49 -6.93
C VAL A 168 6.06 -13.00 -6.92
N ALA A 169 7.10 -13.51 -7.61
CA ALA A 169 7.37 -14.92 -7.77
C ALA A 169 7.44 -15.69 -6.43
N ARG A 170 8.08 -15.10 -5.41
CA ARG A 170 8.19 -15.72 -4.07
C ARG A 170 6.86 -15.80 -3.31
N PHE A 171 5.87 -15.00 -3.73
CA PHE A 171 4.54 -14.95 -3.14
C PHE A 171 3.50 -15.77 -3.91
N VAL A 172 3.80 -16.26 -5.11
CA VAL A 172 2.89 -17.06 -5.94
C VAL A 172 2.23 -18.22 -5.17
N PRO A 173 2.95 -19.02 -4.35
CA PRO A 173 2.31 -20.09 -3.58
C PRO A 173 1.29 -19.61 -2.53
N LYS A 174 1.33 -18.32 -2.16
CA LYS A 174 0.46 -17.69 -1.15
C LYS A 174 -0.65 -16.83 -1.78
N LEU A 175 -0.69 -16.70 -3.11
CA LEU A 175 -1.66 -15.87 -3.83
C LEU A 175 -2.86 -16.70 -4.32
N ALA A 176 -4.06 -16.29 -3.94
CA ALA A 176 -5.30 -16.86 -4.50
C ALA A 176 -5.61 -16.31 -5.91
N HIS A 177 -5.15 -15.07 -6.19
CA HIS A 177 -5.31 -14.39 -7.46
C HIS A 177 -3.95 -13.91 -7.94
N LEU A 178 -3.54 -14.40 -9.12
CA LEU A 178 -2.28 -14.04 -9.75
C LEU A 178 -2.47 -12.82 -10.66
N PRO A 179 -1.44 -11.99 -10.87
CA PRO A 179 -1.48 -10.97 -11.91
C PRO A 179 -1.57 -11.62 -13.30
N HIS A 180 -2.18 -10.93 -14.26
CA HIS A 180 -2.29 -11.42 -15.64
C HIS A 180 -0.94 -11.44 -16.37
N TYR A 181 -0.04 -10.53 -16.01
CA TYR A 181 1.29 -10.42 -16.58
C TYR A 181 2.35 -10.37 -15.48
N VAL A 182 3.55 -10.86 -15.77
CA VAL A 182 4.71 -10.74 -14.88
C VAL A 182 5.90 -10.21 -15.67
N THR A 183 6.53 -9.15 -15.18
CA THR A 183 7.72 -8.56 -15.79
C THR A 183 8.96 -9.43 -15.55
N GLN A 184 10.02 -9.24 -16.33
CA GLN A 184 11.29 -9.95 -16.09
C GLN A 184 12.07 -9.28 -14.95
N GLY A 185 12.08 -7.96 -14.91
CA GLY A 185 12.75 -7.17 -13.89
C GLY A 185 12.01 -7.12 -12.56
N GLU A 186 12.78 -6.95 -11.50
CA GLU A 186 12.29 -6.67 -10.15
C GLU A 186 12.09 -5.16 -9.92
N ARG A 187 11.24 -4.82 -8.95
CA ARG A 187 11.06 -3.46 -8.40
C ARG A 187 10.92 -2.41 -9.53
N GLY A 188 11.74 -1.35 -9.48
CA GLY A 188 11.72 -0.27 -10.46
C GLY A 188 12.12 -0.70 -11.88
N ALA A 189 12.93 -1.75 -12.05
CA ALA A 189 13.27 -2.26 -13.38
C ALA A 189 12.05 -2.91 -14.04
N GLY A 190 11.30 -3.72 -13.27
CA GLY A 190 10.02 -4.27 -13.72
C GLY A 190 9.00 -3.17 -14.05
N PHE A 191 8.88 -2.16 -13.20
CA PHE A 191 8.00 -1.01 -13.50
C PHE A 191 8.40 -0.29 -14.80
N ALA A 192 9.70 -0.13 -15.07
CA ALA A 192 10.18 0.48 -16.32
C ALA A 192 9.80 -0.36 -17.56
N GLU A 193 9.82 -1.69 -17.47
CA GLU A 193 9.32 -2.57 -18.54
C GLU A 193 7.84 -2.33 -18.84
N VAL A 194 7.01 -2.20 -17.79
CA VAL A 194 5.59 -1.88 -17.95
C VAL A 194 5.41 -0.53 -18.64
N ALA A 195 6.11 0.50 -18.17
CA ALA A 195 6.03 1.83 -18.76
C ALA A 195 6.44 1.82 -20.23
N ALA A 196 7.50 1.10 -20.58
CA ALA A 196 7.94 0.95 -21.98
C ALA A 196 6.88 0.26 -22.85
N ALA A 197 6.24 -0.81 -22.34
CA ALA A 197 5.18 -1.51 -23.05
C ALA A 197 3.95 -0.62 -23.29
N VAL A 198 3.52 0.14 -22.28
CA VAL A 198 2.40 1.09 -22.41
C VAL A 198 2.72 2.20 -23.41
N LEU A 199 3.94 2.73 -23.40
CA LEU A 199 4.38 3.77 -24.34
C LEU A 199 4.48 3.23 -25.78
N ALA A 200 4.88 1.98 -25.97
CA ALA A 200 4.98 1.35 -27.29
C ALA A 200 3.60 1.02 -27.90
N ALA A 201 2.58 0.85 -27.07
CA ALA A 201 1.21 0.57 -27.49
C ALA A 201 0.38 1.84 -27.80
N ARG A 202 0.96 3.04 -27.66
CA ARG A 202 0.33 4.32 -27.97
C ARG A 202 0.26 4.62 -29.45
#